data_AF-A0A1U8DUS0-F1
#
_entry.id   AF-A0A1U8DUS0-F1
#
_cell.length_a   1.000
_cell.length_b   1.000
_cell.length_c   1.000
_cell.angle_alpha   90.00
_cell.angle_beta   90.00
_cell.angle_gamma   90.00
#
_symmetry.space_group_name_H-M   'P 1'
#
loop_
_entity.id
_entity.type
_entity.pdbx_description
1 polymer ?
#
loop_
_entity_poly.entity_id
_entity_poly.type
_entity_poly.pdbx_seq_one_letter_code
_entity_poly.pdbx_strand_id
1 'polypeptide(L)'
;MEQSSNHVVGVDNTSRRKFDREEIMQRAREREEQEAEGRKSKSRGPPVQRKPLKPRDYQVDLESRLGKTQVVTPIAPLSQQAGYYCPVCECVVKDSANYLDHINGKKHQRALGMSMRVERSSLEQVQQRFESLKKRKDPGSFTVQDFDERLLKQQQEEEERKRLRREKKKEKKKEKAAEEEPEMDPDVAAMMGFGGFKTSKK
;
A
#
# COMPACT_ATOMS: atom_id res chain seq x y z
N MET A 1 -74.34 21.22 -31.64
CA MET A 1 -73.74 22.34 -30.91
C MET A 1 -73.09 21.76 -29.68
N GLU A 2 -71.78 21.82 -29.66
CA GLU A 2 -70.92 21.42 -28.57
C GLU A 2 -71.25 22.21 -27.31
N GLN A 3 -71.13 21.54 -26.17
CA GLN A 3 -70.56 22.13 -24.95
C GLN A 3 -70.13 20.97 -24.06
N SER A 4 -68.95 20.45 -24.37
CA SER A 4 -68.14 19.63 -23.49
C SER A 4 -67.74 20.45 -22.26
N SER A 5 -68.49 20.32 -21.17
CA SER A 5 -68.11 20.86 -19.87
C SER A 5 -67.05 19.96 -19.24
N ASN A 6 -65.79 20.41 -19.35
CA ASN A 6 -64.65 19.83 -18.64
C ASN A 6 -64.91 19.89 -17.13
N HIS A 7 -65.36 18.77 -16.55
CA HIS A 7 -65.43 18.62 -15.11
C HIS A 7 -64.01 18.40 -14.60
N VAL A 8 -63.41 19.45 -14.04
CA VAL A 8 -62.15 19.37 -13.29
C VAL A 8 -62.41 18.44 -12.10
N VAL A 9 -61.65 17.35 -12.01
CA VAL A 9 -61.71 16.40 -10.89
C VAL A 9 -60.95 17.02 -9.72
N GLY A 10 -61.59 17.94 -9.01
CA GLY A 10 -61.15 18.41 -7.71
C GLY A 10 -61.28 17.26 -6.72
N VAL A 11 -60.16 16.78 -6.17
CA VAL A 11 -60.19 15.78 -5.10
C VAL A 11 -60.55 16.51 -3.81
N ASP A 12 -61.82 16.40 -3.41
CA ASP A 12 -62.33 16.89 -2.13
C ASP A 12 -61.73 16.09 -0.95
N ASN A 13 -60.59 16.57 -0.44
CA ASN A 13 -59.86 15.97 0.69
C ASN A 13 -60.50 16.25 2.07
N THR A 14 -61.82 16.47 2.15
CA THR A 14 -62.56 16.71 3.39
C THR A 14 -63.36 15.49 3.87
N SER A 15 -63.36 14.40 3.09
CA SER A 15 -63.96 13.13 3.50
C SER A 15 -63.02 12.35 4.42
N ARG A 16 -63.50 11.95 5.61
CA ARG A 16 -62.83 10.97 6.48
C ARG A 16 -62.42 9.76 5.64
N ARG A 17 -61.12 9.44 5.58
CA ARG A 17 -60.57 8.25 4.90
C ARG A 17 -61.45 7.04 5.20
N LYS A 18 -62.23 6.60 4.21
CA LYS A 18 -62.93 5.33 4.28
C LYS A 18 -61.88 4.26 4.03
N PHE A 19 -61.58 3.50 5.07
CA PHE A 19 -60.68 2.36 4.95
C PHE A 19 -61.42 1.27 4.21
N ASP A 20 -61.16 1.15 2.90
CA ASP A 20 -61.69 0.07 2.09
C ASP A 20 -61.01 -1.23 2.52
N ARG A 21 -61.78 -2.11 3.17
CA ARG A 21 -61.28 -3.35 3.80
C ARG A 21 -60.58 -4.27 2.80
N GLU A 22 -61.03 -4.26 1.54
CA GLU A 22 -60.49 -5.09 0.47
C GLU A 22 -59.10 -4.64 0.03
N GLU A 23 -58.85 -3.33 -0.09
CA GLU A 23 -57.54 -2.78 -0.45
C GLU A 23 -56.50 -3.11 0.62
N ILE A 24 -56.89 -3.02 1.89
CA ILE A 24 -56.00 -3.36 3.02
C ILE A 24 -55.70 -4.85 3.06
N MET A 25 -56.69 -5.70 2.76
CA MET A 25 -56.52 -7.15 2.67
C MET A 25 -55.61 -7.54 1.51
N GLN A 26 -55.74 -6.89 0.35
CA GLN A 26 -54.85 -7.11 -0.80
C GLN A 26 -53.43 -6.64 -0.48
N ARG A 27 -53.28 -5.47 0.14
CA ARG A 27 -51.97 -4.95 0.56
C ARG A 27 -51.30 -5.79 1.64
N ALA A 28 -52.09 -6.44 2.50
CA ALA A 28 -51.59 -7.41 3.48
C ALA A 28 -51.12 -8.70 2.79
N ARG A 29 -51.87 -9.22 1.82
CA ARG A 29 -51.48 -10.39 1.02
C ARG A 29 -50.23 -10.13 0.19
N GLU A 30 -50.13 -8.97 -0.44
CA GLU A 30 -48.95 -8.60 -1.23
C GLU A 30 -47.69 -8.51 -0.36
N ARG A 31 -47.82 -7.99 0.88
CA ARG A 31 -46.72 -8.00 1.85
C ARG A 31 -46.34 -9.42 2.27
N GLU A 32 -47.33 -10.29 2.49
CA GLU A 32 -47.10 -11.69 2.84
C GLU A 32 -46.43 -12.47 1.69
N GLU A 33 -46.82 -12.20 0.45
CA GLU A 33 -46.19 -12.78 -0.75
C GLU A 33 -44.75 -12.30 -0.91
N GLN A 34 -44.48 -11.00 -0.76
CA GLN A 34 -43.11 -10.46 -0.79
C GLN A 34 -42.23 -11.05 0.33
N GLU A 35 -42.78 -11.21 1.54
CA GLU A 35 -42.07 -11.88 2.64
C GLU A 35 -41.85 -13.38 2.36
N ALA A 36 -42.82 -14.06 1.73
CA ALA A 36 -42.71 -15.46 1.36
C ALA A 36 -41.71 -15.68 0.22
N GLU A 37 -41.65 -14.81 -0.78
CA GLU A 37 -40.64 -14.81 -1.85
C GLU A 37 -39.24 -14.50 -1.30
N GLY A 38 -39.13 -13.55 -0.36
CA GLY A 38 -37.90 -13.30 0.40
C GLY A 38 -37.45 -14.48 1.28
N ARG A 39 -38.35 -15.39 1.64
CA ARG A 39 -38.03 -16.66 2.34
C ARG A 39 -37.71 -17.79 1.36
N LYS A 40 -38.42 -17.90 0.24
CA LYS A 40 -38.19 -18.90 -0.81
C LYS A 40 -36.85 -18.70 -1.51
N SER A 41 -36.42 -17.46 -1.75
CA SER A 41 -35.05 -17.16 -2.23
C SER A 41 -33.94 -17.54 -1.25
N LYS A 42 -34.27 -17.79 0.03
CA LYS A 42 -33.35 -18.32 1.05
C LYS A 42 -33.38 -19.85 1.13
N SER A 43 -34.23 -20.55 0.37
CA SER A 43 -34.13 -22.00 0.23
C SER A 43 -32.87 -22.29 -0.60
N ARG A 44 -31.81 -22.56 0.14
CA ARG A 44 -30.47 -22.80 -0.37
C ARG A 44 -30.57 -23.97 -1.37
N GLY A 45 -30.22 -23.69 -2.62
CA GLY A 45 -30.01 -24.73 -3.62
C GLY A 45 -29.00 -25.79 -3.16
N PRO A 46 -28.75 -26.83 -3.98
CA PRO A 46 -27.84 -27.92 -3.65
C PRO A 46 -26.51 -27.37 -3.10
N PRO A 47 -25.94 -27.98 -2.05
CA PRO A 47 -24.70 -27.50 -1.45
C PRO A 47 -23.58 -27.55 -2.50
N VAL A 48 -23.33 -26.41 -3.14
CA VAL A 48 -22.26 -26.26 -4.12
C VAL A 48 -20.95 -26.53 -3.39
N GLN A 49 -20.31 -27.67 -3.72
CA GLN A 49 -19.00 -28.00 -3.21
C GLN A 49 -18.02 -26.95 -3.73
N ARG A 50 -17.70 -26.00 -2.87
CA ARG A 50 -16.75 -24.94 -3.18
C ARG A 50 -15.36 -25.52 -3.19
N LYS A 51 -14.57 -25.11 -4.20
CA LYS A 51 -13.17 -25.51 -4.30
C LYS A 51 -12.43 -25.10 -3.01
N PRO A 52 -11.46 -25.91 -2.56
CA PRO A 52 -10.68 -25.61 -1.37
C PRO A 52 -9.83 -24.35 -1.57
N LEU A 53 -9.40 -23.76 -0.46
CA LEU A 53 -8.66 -22.51 -0.45
C LEU A 53 -7.30 -22.67 -1.13
N LYS A 54 -7.05 -21.90 -2.18
CA LYS A 54 -5.73 -21.77 -2.80
C LYS A 54 -4.95 -20.60 -2.20
N PRO A 55 -3.61 -20.71 -2.08
CA PRO A 55 -2.77 -19.56 -1.76
C PRO A 55 -2.88 -18.50 -2.86
N ARG A 56 -2.62 -17.24 -2.51
CA ARG A 56 -2.57 -16.14 -3.48
C ARG A 56 -1.21 -16.12 -4.17
N ASP A 57 -1.22 -15.92 -5.49
CA ASP A 57 0.00 -15.87 -6.32
C ASP A 57 0.49 -14.44 -6.58
N TYR A 58 -0.24 -13.42 -6.15
CA TYR A 58 0.12 -12.00 -6.30
C TYR A 58 0.24 -11.31 -4.94
N GLN A 59 1.17 -10.36 -4.89
CA GLN A 59 1.35 -9.47 -3.74
C GLN A 59 0.28 -8.36 -3.80
N VAL A 60 -0.28 -8.01 -2.64
CA VAL A 60 -1.30 -6.96 -2.52
C VAL A 60 -0.59 -5.63 -2.32
N ASP A 61 -0.69 -4.75 -3.32
CA ASP A 61 0.01 -3.45 -3.31
C ASP A 61 -0.75 -2.41 -2.48
N LEU A 62 -0.38 -2.29 -1.20
CA LEU A 62 -0.96 -1.30 -0.27
C LEU A 62 -0.23 0.05 -0.33
N GLU A 63 0.97 0.09 -0.92
CA GLU A 63 1.86 1.25 -0.86
C GLU A 63 1.60 2.29 -1.96
N SER A 64 0.93 1.90 -3.04
CA SER A 64 0.73 2.73 -4.23
C SER A 64 -0.03 4.04 -3.99
N ARG A 65 -0.77 4.13 -2.88
CA ARG A 65 -1.59 5.29 -2.48
C ARG A 65 -1.02 6.05 -1.28
N LEU A 66 0.14 5.66 -0.75
CA LEU A 66 0.79 6.38 0.35
C LEU A 66 1.30 7.75 -0.14
N GLY A 67 1.03 8.81 0.63
CA GLY A 67 1.48 10.16 0.33
C GLY A 67 0.75 10.90 -0.79
N LYS A 68 -0.27 10.28 -1.42
CA LYS A 68 -1.07 10.91 -2.47
C LYS A 68 -2.35 11.50 -1.87
N THR A 69 -2.55 12.81 -2.03
CA THR A 69 -3.80 13.48 -1.67
C THR A 69 -4.78 13.41 -2.84
N GLN A 70 -5.90 12.70 -2.65
CA GLN A 70 -6.95 12.60 -3.66
C GLN A 70 -8.18 13.39 -3.20
N VAL A 71 -8.65 14.31 -4.04
CA VAL A 71 -9.90 15.04 -3.80
C VAL A 71 -11.07 14.10 -4.10
N VAL A 72 -11.84 13.75 -3.07
CA VAL A 72 -13.02 12.90 -3.20
C VAL A 72 -14.25 13.77 -3.43
N THR A 73 -14.90 13.63 -4.59
CA THR A 73 -16.21 14.23 -4.85
C THR A 73 -17.31 13.23 -4.45
N PRO A 74 -18.48 13.70 -3.98
CA PRO A 74 -19.57 12.82 -3.53
C PRO A 74 -20.21 11.99 -4.67
N ILE A 75 -19.95 12.35 -5.92
CA ILE A 75 -20.49 11.71 -7.13
C ILE A 75 -19.47 10.71 -7.72
N ALA A 76 -18.23 10.69 -7.23
CA ALA A 76 -17.20 9.80 -7.76
C ALA A 76 -17.55 8.31 -7.52
N PRO A 77 -17.21 7.43 -8.48
CA PRO A 77 -17.43 5.99 -8.33
C PRO A 77 -16.69 5.47 -7.09
N LEU A 78 -17.24 4.43 -6.44
CA LEU A 78 -16.73 3.85 -5.19
C LEU A 78 -15.22 3.50 -5.25
N SER A 79 -14.69 3.20 -6.44
CA SER A 79 -13.27 2.90 -6.67
C SER A 79 -12.31 4.09 -6.49
N GLN A 80 -12.83 5.32 -6.62
CA GLN A 80 -12.11 6.58 -6.47
C GLN A 80 -12.37 7.26 -5.12
N GLN A 81 -13.19 6.65 -4.27
CA GLN A 81 -13.37 7.14 -2.91
C GLN A 81 -12.11 6.87 -2.08
N ALA A 82 -11.91 7.68 -1.03
CA ALA A 82 -10.78 7.52 -0.12
C ALA A 82 -10.85 6.15 0.57
N GLY A 83 -9.89 5.28 0.24
CA GLY A 83 -9.74 3.95 0.83
C GLY A 83 -9.23 2.90 -0.16
N TYR A 84 -9.21 1.65 0.29
CA TYR A 84 -8.97 0.45 -0.51
C TYR A 84 -10.30 -0.08 -1.03
N TYR A 85 -10.39 -0.28 -2.34
CA TYR A 85 -11.60 -0.79 -3.00
C TYR A 85 -11.47 -2.29 -3.29
N CYS A 86 -12.47 -3.06 -2.85
CA CYS A 86 -12.57 -4.48 -3.19
C CYS A 86 -13.52 -4.67 -4.39
N PRO A 87 -13.05 -5.20 -5.55
CA PRO A 87 -13.89 -5.35 -6.73
C PRO A 87 -14.92 -6.48 -6.61
N VAL A 88 -14.67 -7.46 -5.74
CA VAL A 88 -15.55 -8.63 -5.59
C VAL A 88 -16.77 -8.33 -4.71
N CYS A 89 -16.59 -7.46 -3.72
CA CYS A 89 -17.62 -7.15 -2.72
C CYS A 89 -18.19 -5.73 -2.87
N GLU A 90 -17.70 -4.95 -3.84
CA GLU A 90 -18.11 -3.56 -4.10
C GLU A 90 -18.10 -2.68 -2.84
N CYS A 91 -17.11 -2.86 -1.97
CA CYS A 91 -17.00 -2.12 -0.71
C CYS A 91 -15.67 -1.37 -0.63
N VAL A 92 -15.74 -0.18 -0.04
CA VAL A 92 -14.56 0.64 0.29
C VAL A 92 -14.19 0.41 1.74
N VAL A 93 -12.95 0.00 1.95
CA VAL A 93 -12.37 -0.21 3.27
C VAL A 93 -11.32 0.85 3.52
N LYS A 94 -11.41 1.55 4.65
CA LYS A 94 -10.56 2.73 4.94
C LYS A 94 -9.13 2.34 5.32
N ASP A 95 -8.96 1.23 6.03
CA ASP A 95 -7.68 0.80 6.57
C ASP A 95 -7.07 -0.38 5.78
N SER A 96 -5.74 -0.45 5.75
CA SER A 96 -5.00 -1.53 5.10
C SER A 96 -5.23 -2.87 5.79
N ALA A 97 -5.21 -2.90 7.12
CA ALA A 97 -5.47 -4.11 7.91
C ALA A 97 -6.88 -4.66 7.67
N ASN A 98 -7.88 -3.77 7.71
CA ASN A 98 -9.27 -4.14 7.45
C ASN A 98 -9.48 -4.61 5.99
N TYR A 99 -8.72 -4.07 5.03
CA TYR A 99 -8.75 -4.55 3.64
C TYR A 99 -8.18 -5.98 3.53
N LEU A 100 -7.08 -6.28 4.22
CA LEU A 100 -6.53 -7.64 4.29
C LEU A 100 -7.52 -8.62 4.94
N ASP A 101 -8.14 -8.21 6.05
CA ASP A 101 -9.17 -9.01 6.73
C ASP A 101 -10.43 -9.19 5.88
N HIS A 102 -10.77 -8.19 5.07
CA HIS A 102 -11.88 -8.27 4.12
C HIS A 102 -11.61 -9.32 3.03
N ILE A 103 -10.45 -9.29 2.37
CA ILE A 103 -10.10 -10.27 1.32
C ILE A 103 -9.94 -11.68 1.92
N ASN A 104 -9.49 -11.77 3.17
CA ASN A 104 -9.42 -13.04 3.93
C ASN A 104 -10.79 -13.47 4.51
N GLY A 105 -11.81 -12.63 4.41
CA GLY A 105 -13.11 -12.85 5.02
C GLY A 105 -13.93 -13.95 4.32
N LYS A 106 -14.73 -14.67 5.12
CA LYS A 106 -15.68 -15.70 4.65
C LYS A 106 -16.64 -15.22 3.57
N LYS A 107 -17.01 -13.93 3.58
CA LYS A 107 -17.92 -13.32 2.61
C LYS A 107 -17.24 -13.15 1.26
N HIS A 108 -16.01 -12.64 1.25
CA HIS A 108 -15.22 -12.43 0.04
C HIS A 108 -14.85 -13.77 -0.63
N GLN A 109 -14.32 -14.73 0.13
CA GLN A 109 -14.02 -16.06 -0.42
C GLN A 109 -15.26 -16.81 -0.90
N ARG A 110 -16.42 -16.58 -0.26
CA ARG A 110 -17.70 -17.12 -0.71
C ARG A 110 -18.11 -16.57 -2.07
N ALA A 111 -17.92 -15.28 -2.31
CA ALA A 111 -18.19 -14.65 -3.60
C ALA A 111 -17.24 -15.18 -4.69
N LEU A 112 -15.97 -15.47 -4.33
CA LEU A 112 -15.00 -16.15 -5.21
C LEU A 112 -15.27 -17.65 -5.43
N GLY A 113 -16.28 -18.23 -4.79
CA GLY A 113 -16.59 -19.66 -4.92
C GLY A 113 -15.61 -20.60 -4.22
N MET A 114 -14.78 -20.07 -3.31
CA MET A 114 -13.86 -20.86 -2.48
C MET A 114 -14.44 -21.11 -1.08
N SER A 115 -14.07 -22.23 -0.49
CA SER A 115 -14.30 -22.49 0.94
C SER A 115 -13.04 -22.18 1.74
N MET A 116 -13.20 -21.69 2.98
CA MET A 116 -12.08 -21.48 3.91
C MET A 116 -11.38 -22.78 4.35
N ARG A 117 -11.81 -23.95 3.87
CA ARG A 117 -11.17 -25.22 4.23
C ARG A 117 -9.95 -25.40 3.35
N VAL A 118 -8.81 -25.56 4.01
CA VAL A 118 -7.52 -25.92 3.38
C VAL A 118 -7.45 -27.44 3.30
N GLU A 119 -6.93 -27.98 2.20
CA GLU A 119 -6.64 -29.41 2.07
C GLU A 119 -5.51 -29.82 3.02
N ARG A 120 -5.54 -31.08 3.48
CA ARG A 120 -4.44 -31.64 4.26
C ARG A 120 -3.25 -31.87 3.34
N SER A 121 -2.06 -31.44 3.77
CA SER A 121 -0.84 -31.59 2.99
C SER A 121 -0.44 -33.05 2.82
N SER A 122 -0.09 -33.46 1.60
CA SER A 122 0.49 -34.77 1.30
C SER A 122 2.02 -34.76 1.45
N LEU A 123 2.64 -35.95 1.54
CA LEU A 123 4.11 -36.09 1.61
C LEU A 123 4.80 -35.47 0.39
N GLU A 124 4.24 -35.67 -0.80
CA GLU A 124 4.77 -35.13 -2.06
C GLU A 124 4.74 -33.59 -2.08
N GLN A 125 3.65 -32.98 -1.59
CA GLN A 125 3.55 -31.52 -1.49
C GLN A 125 4.62 -30.95 -0.55
N VAL A 126 4.91 -31.67 0.54
CA VAL A 126 5.96 -31.26 1.50
C VAL A 126 7.34 -31.37 0.87
N GLN A 127 7.63 -32.45 0.14
CA GLN A 127 8.91 -32.61 -0.58
C GLN A 127 9.11 -31.50 -1.62
N GLN A 128 8.10 -31.22 -2.45
CA GLN A 128 8.14 -30.13 -3.44
C GLN A 128 8.32 -28.76 -2.79
N ARG A 129 7.69 -28.52 -1.63
CA ARG A 129 7.90 -27.29 -0.85
C ARG A 129 9.34 -27.20 -0.35
N PHE A 130 9.91 -28.27 0.19
CA PHE A 130 11.31 -28.28 0.63
C PHE A 130 12.27 -28.05 -0.53
N GLU A 131 12.03 -28.63 -1.70
CA GLU A 131 12.83 -28.35 -2.90
C GLU A 131 12.71 -26.90 -3.35
N SER A 132 11.49 -26.34 -3.36
CA SER A 132 11.28 -24.93 -3.70
C SER A 132 11.96 -23.99 -2.71
N LEU A 133 11.96 -24.33 -1.42
CA LEU A 133 12.62 -23.57 -0.37
C LEU A 133 14.14 -23.70 -0.45
N LYS A 134 14.68 -24.88 -0.77
CA LYS A 134 16.12 -25.06 -1.04
C LYS A 134 16.54 -24.17 -2.21
N LYS A 135 15.87 -24.28 -3.37
CA LYS A 135 16.12 -23.44 -4.55
C LYS A 135 15.98 -21.94 -4.29
N ARG A 136 15.04 -21.53 -3.42
CA ARG A 136 14.84 -20.12 -3.02
C ARG A 136 15.79 -19.66 -1.91
N LYS A 137 16.41 -20.58 -1.17
CA LYS A 137 17.40 -20.30 -0.12
C LYS A 137 18.82 -20.24 -0.68
N ASP A 138 18.99 -20.56 -1.96
CA ASP A 138 20.20 -20.32 -2.73
C ASP A 138 20.34 -18.86 -3.28
N PRO A 139 19.98 -17.80 -2.53
CA PRO A 139 20.72 -16.55 -2.62
C PRO A 139 21.50 -16.35 -1.33
N GLY A 140 22.68 -16.97 -1.28
CA GLY A 140 23.75 -16.63 -0.35
C GLY A 140 23.53 -17.07 1.10
N SER A 141 24.15 -18.19 1.48
CA SER A 141 25.00 -18.06 2.66
C SER A 141 25.92 -16.88 2.38
N PHE A 142 25.73 -15.76 3.07
CA PHE A 142 26.67 -14.64 3.04
C PHE A 142 28.03 -15.26 3.36
N THR A 143 28.85 -15.48 2.33
CA THR A 143 30.12 -16.14 2.53
C THR A 143 31.02 -15.11 3.21
N VAL A 144 31.99 -15.55 4.00
CA VAL A 144 32.97 -14.65 4.64
C VAL A 144 33.63 -13.72 3.58
N GLN A 145 33.72 -14.19 2.34
CA GLN A 145 34.22 -13.47 1.18
C GLN A 145 33.38 -12.24 0.81
N ASP A 146 32.05 -12.29 0.93
CA ASP A 146 31.17 -11.14 0.65
C ASP A 146 31.32 -10.03 1.72
N PHE A 147 31.67 -10.39 2.96
CA PHE A 147 31.98 -9.43 4.02
C PHE A 147 33.34 -8.76 3.79
N ASP A 148 34.35 -9.54 3.41
CA ASP A 148 35.70 -9.04 3.13
C ASP A 148 35.69 -8.08 1.92
N GLU A 149 34.94 -8.39 0.86
CA GLU A 149 34.78 -7.48 -0.28
C GLU A 149 34.10 -6.15 0.10
N ARG A 150 33.13 -6.20 1.03
CA ARG A 150 32.46 -4.99 1.52
C ARG A 150 33.38 -4.15 2.40
N LEU A 151 34.20 -4.80 3.23
CA LEU A 151 35.20 -4.14 4.06
C LEU A 151 36.30 -3.48 3.21
N LEU A 152 36.77 -4.16 2.17
CA LEU A 152 37.76 -3.63 1.22
C LEU A 152 37.23 -2.42 0.46
N LYS A 153 35.97 -2.45 0.00
CA LYS A 153 35.33 -1.29 -0.66
C LYS A 153 35.22 -0.09 0.28
N GLN A 154 34.86 -0.31 1.54
CA GLN A 154 34.81 0.77 2.54
C GLN A 154 36.20 1.35 2.84
N GLN A 155 37.24 0.51 2.94
CA GLN A 155 38.61 0.97 3.13
C GLN A 155 39.13 1.77 1.93
N GLN A 156 38.85 1.31 0.70
CA GLN A 156 39.23 2.03 -0.52
C GLN A 156 38.54 3.39 -0.60
N GLU A 157 37.24 3.48 -0.30
CA GLU A 157 36.51 4.75 -0.29
C GLU A 157 37.03 5.69 0.80
N GLU A 158 37.38 5.17 1.99
CA GLU A 158 37.99 5.98 3.04
C GLU A 158 39.39 6.49 2.65
N GLU A 159 40.20 5.66 1.98
CA GLU A 159 41.50 6.05 1.45
C GLU A 159 41.40 7.11 0.35
N GLU A 160 40.47 6.95 -0.59
CA GLU A 160 40.22 7.94 -1.64
C GLU A 160 39.74 9.27 -1.04
N ARG A 161 38.84 9.23 -0.05
CA ARG A 161 38.44 10.45 0.68
C ARG A 161 39.60 11.08 1.43
N LYS A 162 40.52 10.29 2.00
CA LYS A 162 41.75 10.81 2.62
C LYS A 162 42.70 11.41 1.59
N ARG A 163 42.87 10.81 0.41
CA ARG A 163 43.69 11.34 -0.71
C ARG A 163 43.13 12.64 -1.23
N LEU A 164 41.83 12.70 -1.54
CA LEU A 164 41.12 13.92 -1.94
C LEU A 164 41.21 15.02 -0.88
N ARG A 165 41.13 14.68 0.42
CA ARG A 165 41.36 15.64 1.51
C ARG A 165 42.80 16.15 1.56
N ARG A 166 43.79 15.30 1.26
CA ARG A 166 45.21 15.69 1.22
C ARG A 166 45.51 16.57 0.01
N GLU A 167 44.95 16.25 -1.16
CA GLU A 167 45.08 17.04 -2.39
C GLU A 167 44.42 18.41 -2.23
N LYS A 168 43.16 18.46 -1.75
CA LYS A 168 42.49 19.72 -1.43
C LYS A 168 43.24 20.56 -0.40
N LYS A 169 43.97 19.95 0.54
CA LYS A 169 44.83 20.68 1.49
C LYS A 169 46.12 21.18 0.82
N LYS A 170 46.70 20.43 -0.12
CA LYS A 170 47.89 20.84 -0.88
C LYS A 170 47.56 21.96 -1.87
N GLU A 171 46.44 21.87 -2.57
CA GLU A 171 45.93 22.93 -3.46
C GLU A 171 45.65 24.20 -2.68
N LYS A 172 44.91 24.12 -1.56
CA LYS A 172 44.70 25.28 -0.68
C LYS A 172 45.99 25.88 -0.14
N LYS A 173 47.03 25.08 0.11
CA LYS A 173 48.35 25.58 0.52
C LYS A 173 49.10 26.24 -0.63
N LYS A 174 48.99 25.70 -1.85
CA LYS A 174 49.58 26.29 -3.06
C LYS A 174 48.88 27.57 -3.48
N GLU A 175 47.56 27.62 -3.40
CA GLU A 175 46.76 28.84 -3.63
C GLU A 175 47.12 29.90 -2.60
N LYS A 176 47.19 29.55 -1.31
CA LYS A 176 47.64 30.50 -0.27
C LYS A 176 49.09 30.96 -0.47
N ALA A 177 50.01 30.07 -0.82
CA ALA A 177 51.39 30.45 -1.10
C ALA A 177 51.55 31.26 -2.40
N ALA A 178 50.65 31.09 -3.37
CA ALA A 178 50.60 31.90 -4.59
C ALA A 178 49.90 33.25 -4.38
N GLU A 179 49.01 33.35 -3.38
CA GLU A 179 48.34 34.59 -2.96
C GLU A 179 49.21 35.40 -1.96
N GLU A 180 50.11 34.72 -1.22
CA GLU A 180 51.04 35.31 -0.24
C GLU A 180 52.42 35.69 -0.84
N GLU A 181 52.59 35.59 -2.17
CA GLU A 181 53.65 36.31 -2.89
C GLU A 181 53.06 37.63 -3.40
N PRO A 182 53.05 38.67 -2.56
CA PRO A 182 54.15 39.63 -2.63
C PRO A 182 54.72 40.07 -1.27
N GLU A 183 56.05 40.25 -1.26
CA GLU A 183 56.82 41.07 -0.30
C GLU A 183 56.73 40.71 1.20
N MET A 184 57.43 39.65 1.62
CA MET A 184 57.92 39.60 3.00
C MET A 184 59.45 39.55 3.00
N ASP A 185 60.05 40.71 3.27
CA ASP A 185 61.49 40.87 3.43
C ASP A 185 62.04 39.93 4.53
N PRO A 186 63.26 39.40 4.34
CA PRO A 186 63.91 38.48 5.27
C PRO A 186 64.09 39.03 6.70
N ASP A 187 64.02 40.36 6.87
CA ASP A 187 64.07 41.03 8.17
C ASP A 187 62.77 40.88 9.01
N VAL A 188 61.60 40.76 8.36
CA VAL A 188 60.31 40.59 9.05
C VAL A 188 60.15 39.15 9.58
N ALA A 189 60.69 38.17 8.87
CA ALA A 189 60.74 36.77 9.31
C ALA A 189 61.68 36.56 10.52
N ALA A 190 62.74 37.37 10.63
CA ALA A 190 63.60 37.42 11.81
C ALA A 190 62.89 38.10 12.99
N MET A 191 62.09 39.13 12.74
CA MET A 191 61.30 39.84 13.76
C MET A 191 60.11 39.02 14.30
N MET A 192 59.54 38.11 13.49
CA MET A 192 58.48 37.16 13.88
C MET A 192 58.99 35.83 14.46
N GLY A 193 60.28 35.68 14.73
CA GLY A 193 60.82 34.56 15.51
C GLY A 193 60.97 33.23 14.77
N PHE A 194 60.91 33.19 13.44
CA PHE A 194 61.17 31.98 12.63
C PHE A 194 62.67 31.64 12.47
N GLY A 195 63.57 32.50 12.96
CA GLY A 195 65.02 32.35 12.83
C GLY A 195 65.75 31.66 13.99
N GLY A 196 65.11 30.74 14.74
CA GLY A 196 65.64 30.31 16.04
C GLY A 196 65.39 28.87 16.48
N PHE A 197 65.72 27.85 15.67
CA PHE A 197 65.88 26.48 16.18
C PHE A 197 67.27 25.94 15.83
N LYS A 198 68.26 26.35 16.63
CA LYS A 198 69.61 25.76 16.59
C LYS A 198 69.52 24.34 17.17
N THR A 199 69.84 23.35 16.36
CA THR A 199 70.09 21.97 16.77
C THR A 199 71.24 21.94 17.77
N SER A 200 70.97 21.66 19.06
CA SER A 200 72.02 21.25 19.99
C SER A 200 72.20 19.75 19.90
N LYS A 201 73.41 19.37 19.51
CA LYS A 201 73.92 18.01 19.50
C LYS A 201 74.32 17.64 20.93
N LYS A 202 73.64 16.67 21.53
CA LYS A 202 74.16 15.75 22.57
C LYS A 202 73.23 14.55 22.68
#